data_AF-A0A2Y9G5A9-F1
#
_entry.id   AF-A0A2Y9G5A9-F1
#
_cell.length_a   1.000
_cell.length_b   1.000
_cell.length_c   1.000
_cell.angle_alpha   90.00
_cell.angle_beta   90.00
_cell.angle_gamma   90.00
#
_symmetry.space_group_name_H-M   'P 1'
#
loop_
_entity.id
_entity.type
_entity.pdbx_description
1 polymer ?
#
loop_
_entity_poly.entity_id
_entity_poly.type
_entity_poly.pdbx_seq_one_letter_code
_entity_poly.pdbx_strand_id
1 'polypeptide(L)'
;MRPPPPPLLLLAALAAAAARPGCPLARGPAGECHGPWAAHSATCVDMQLRTCSDVAYNQTTFPTLLEHRSREAVESSSEYILLSVLHHLLEGQCNPDLRLLGCAVLAPRCEGGRVRRPCRHVCEGLRTACRPAFDAIDMAWPYFLDCGRYFASVEEGCHDPLEKLRVEPEVKLIGNIHGNEVAGREMLIYLAQYLCSEYLLGSPRIQRLLNTTRIHLLPSMNPDGYEVAAAEGAGYNRWTSGRQNAQNLDLNRNFPDLTSEYYRLAESRSVRGDHIPIPQHYWWGKVAPETKAIMKWMRTTPFVLSASLHGGDLVVSYPFDFSKHPQEEKMFSPTPDEKMFKLLARAYADVHPMMMDRSENRCGGNFLKRGSIINGADWYSFTGGMSDFNYLHSNCFEITVELGCVKFPPEEALYTIWQHNKEPLLNFVEMVHRGIKGVVMDKFGKPVKNARILVKGIRHDITTAPDGDYWRLLPSGSHIVIAQAPGYSKVIKKVTIPARMKRAGRVDFILQPLGTGPKKLLLGLRRNGSGPRDPPGGASPYGEPEEPGWEPLGGQRQPSAGGSKPWWWSYFTSLSQHKPRWLLKY
;
A
#
# COMPACT_ATOMS: atom_id res chain seq x y z
N MET A 1 -1.73 41.48 75.05
CA MET A 1 -1.35 40.34 75.91
C MET A 1 -0.79 39.24 75.02
N ARG A 2 0.52 38.96 75.14
CA ARG A 2 1.18 37.77 74.58
C ARG A 2 1.60 36.90 75.77
N PRO A 3 1.42 35.58 75.70
CA PRO A 3 2.27 34.64 76.41
C PRO A 3 3.06 33.71 75.46
N PRO A 4 4.07 32.97 75.96
CA PRO A 4 5.28 32.51 75.24
C PRO A 4 5.20 31.06 74.69
N PRO A 5 6.18 30.61 73.86
CA PRO A 5 6.39 29.19 73.48
C PRO A 5 7.24 28.48 74.56
N PRO A 6 7.30 27.12 74.71
CA PRO A 6 8.06 26.15 73.88
C PRO A 6 7.48 24.69 74.01
N PRO A 7 8.16 23.50 73.96
CA PRO A 7 9.58 23.14 73.72
C PRO A 7 9.95 21.85 72.91
N LEU A 8 11.19 21.88 72.40
CA LEU A 8 12.30 20.90 72.44
C LEU A 8 12.07 19.37 72.36
N LEU A 9 12.88 18.71 71.51
CA LEU A 9 14.02 17.84 71.89
C LEU A 9 14.75 17.37 70.60
N LEU A 10 15.92 17.90 70.20
CA LEU A 10 17.32 17.71 70.65
C LEU A 10 17.96 16.35 70.34
N LEU A 11 19.19 16.47 69.81
CA LEU A 11 20.36 15.54 69.78
C LEU A 11 20.51 14.71 68.49
N ALA A 12 21.46 15.04 67.62
CA ALA A 12 22.93 14.78 67.71
C ALA A 12 23.24 13.28 67.62
N ALA A 13 24.27 12.77 66.96
CA ALA A 13 25.26 13.22 65.98
C ALA A 13 26.02 11.93 65.57
N LEU A 14 26.75 11.97 64.44
CA LEU A 14 27.90 11.12 64.09
C LEU A 14 27.65 9.63 63.74
N ALA A 15 27.96 9.26 62.48
CA ALA A 15 29.17 8.47 62.17
C ALA A 15 29.32 8.23 60.66
N ALA A 16 30.56 8.40 60.19
CA ALA A 16 31.03 8.26 58.82
C ALA A 16 31.09 6.80 58.35
N ALA A 17 31.02 6.56 57.03
CA ALA A 17 31.95 5.66 56.33
C ALA A 17 31.71 5.62 54.80
N ALA A 18 32.83 5.77 54.09
CA ALA A 18 33.20 5.12 52.82
C ALA A 18 32.46 5.47 51.52
N ALA A 19 33.15 6.24 50.69
CA ALA A 19 32.95 6.35 49.26
C ALA A 19 33.00 4.98 48.55
N ARG A 20 32.13 4.80 47.55
CA ARG A 20 32.26 3.77 46.49
C ARG A 20 32.50 4.46 45.14
N PRO A 21 33.20 3.82 44.19
CA PRO A 21 33.79 4.48 43.03
C PRO A 21 32.73 4.99 42.04
N GLY A 22 33.00 6.16 41.46
CA GLY A 22 32.13 6.81 40.48
C GLY A 22 31.95 6.01 39.19
N CYS A 23 30.74 6.11 38.64
CA CYS A 23 30.38 5.63 37.30
C CYS A 23 30.70 6.73 36.26
N PRO A 24 31.37 6.43 35.13
CA PRO A 24 31.55 7.41 34.06
C PRO A 24 30.36 7.43 33.09
N LEU A 25 29.87 8.65 32.82
CA LEU A 25 29.14 9.13 31.64
C LEU A 25 27.60 8.99 31.54
N ALA A 26 27.01 10.15 31.22
CA ALA A 26 25.67 10.50 30.72
C ALA A 26 24.45 10.43 31.68
N ARG A 27 24.07 11.59 32.22
CA ARG A 27 22.82 11.85 32.98
C ARG A 27 21.61 12.01 32.04
N GLY A 28 20.57 11.21 32.24
CA GLY A 28 19.17 11.48 31.82
C GLY A 28 18.27 11.73 33.06
N PRO A 29 17.08 12.34 32.90
CA PRO A 29 16.23 12.77 34.02
C PRO A 29 15.32 11.63 34.52
N ALA A 30 15.92 10.52 34.96
CA ALA A 30 15.31 9.49 35.80
C ALA A 30 16.45 8.51 36.13
N GLY A 31 16.98 8.56 37.35
CA GLY A 31 18.19 7.83 37.74
C GLY A 31 18.01 6.32 37.90
N GLU A 32 17.68 5.59 36.84
CA GLU A 32 17.67 4.13 36.81
C GLU A 32 18.74 3.59 35.84
N CYS A 33 19.72 2.87 36.39
CA CYS A 33 20.74 2.17 35.63
C CYS A 33 20.17 0.84 35.09
N HIS A 34 19.65 0.83 33.86
CA HIS A 34 19.53 -0.43 33.11
C HIS A 34 20.86 -0.74 32.43
N GLY A 35 21.58 -1.74 32.94
CA GLY A 35 22.73 -2.30 32.22
C GLY A 35 22.29 -2.90 30.88
N PRO A 36 23.20 -3.06 29.91
CA PRO A 36 22.91 -3.83 28.71
C PRO A 36 22.47 -5.22 29.16
N TRP A 37 21.30 -5.66 28.68
CA TRP A 37 20.76 -6.98 28.98
C TRP A 37 21.82 -8.02 28.57
N ALA A 38 22.57 -8.52 29.55
CA ALA A 38 23.55 -9.58 29.31
C ALA A 38 22.79 -10.73 28.65
N ALA A 39 23.33 -11.25 27.56
CA ALA A 39 22.77 -12.35 26.79
C ALA A 39 22.64 -13.59 27.69
N HIS A 40 21.48 -13.73 28.34
CA HIS A 40 21.13 -14.96 29.02
C HIS A 40 20.83 -16.01 27.95
N SER A 41 21.40 -17.20 28.11
CA SER A 41 21.03 -18.39 27.34
C SER A 41 19.52 -18.61 27.49
N ALA A 42 18.78 -18.42 26.41
CA ALA A 42 17.34 -18.61 26.37
C ALA A 42 17.01 -20.00 25.81
N THR A 43 16.04 -20.70 26.39
CA THR A 43 15.54 -21.94 25.80
C THR A 43 14.54 -21.58 24.70
N CYS A 44 14.87 -21.92 23.46
CA CYS A 44 13.96 -21.71 22.34
C CYS A 44 12.91 -22.85 22.30
N VAL A 45 11.65 -22.48 22.10
CA VAL A 45 10.51 -23.39 21.97
C VAL A 45 9.74 -23.08 20.70
N ASP A 46 9.05 -24.06 20.14
CA ASP A 46 8.32 -23.87 18.89
C ASP A 46 7.13 -22.91 19.06
N MET A 47 6.90 -22.08 18.05
CA MET A 47 5.78 -21.15 17.98
C MET A 47 4.48 -21.91 17.82
N GLN A 48 3.57 -21.78 18.80
CA GLN A 48 2.26 -22.42 18.76
C GLN A 48 1.09 -21.44 18.91
N LEU A 49 1.34 -20.14 18.86
CA LEU A 49 0.32 -19.10 18.92
C LEU A 49 -0.38 -18.96 17.56
N ARG A 50 -1.69 -19.21 17.50
CA ARG A 50 -2.46 -19.18 16.25
C ARG A 50 -2.37 -17.83 15.53
N THR A 51 -2.54 -16.73 16.25
CA THR A 51 -2.50 -15.35 15.71
C THR A 51 -1.12 -14.96 15.17
N CYS A 52 -0.06 -15.67 15.58
CA CYS A 52 1.34 -15.40 15.23
C CYS A 52 1.98 -16.55 14.45
N SER A 53 1.19 -17.45 13.89
CA SER A 53 1.68 -18.67 13.23
C SER A 53 2.41 -18.43 11.91
N ASP A 54 2.23 -17.25 11.31
CA ASP A 54 2.75 -16.87 10.00
C ASP A 54 3.92 -15.85 10.07
N VAL A 55 4.46 -15.56 11.26
CA VAL A 55 5.69 -14.74 11.42
C VAL A 55 6.91 -15.41 10.80
N ALA A 56 8.00 -14.65 10.57
CA ALA A 56 9.16 -15.09 9.78
C ALA A 56 10.02 -16.21 10.39
N TYR A 57 9.73 -16.61 11.64
CA TYR A 57 10.51 -17.56 12.42
C TYR A 57 9.58 -18.55 13.12
N ASN A 58 10.11 -19.74 13.42
CA ASN A 58 9.33 -20.82 14.01
C ASN A 58 9.57 -21.02 15.51
N GLN A 59 10.52 -20.29 16.11
CA GLN A 59 10.91 -20.45 17.50
C GLN A 59 10.80 -19.15 18.30
N THR A 60 10.24 -19.27 19.49
CA THR A 60 10.08 -18.21 20.50
C THR A 60 10.75 -18.62 21.82
N THR A 61 10.64 -17.81 22.86
CA THR A 61 11.11 -18.16 24.20
C THR A 61 10.16 -17.65 25.28
N PHE A 62 10.30 -18.22 26.48
CA PHE A 62 9.68 -17.74 27.70
C PHE A 62 10.76 -17.49 28.77
N PRO A 63 10.68 -16.40 29.55
CA PRO A 63 9.66 -15.37 29.48
C PRO A 63 9.75 -14.49 28.21
N THR A 64 8.62 -13.98 27.75
CA THR A 64 8.53 -13.07 26.59
C THR A 64 9.06 -11.67 26.95
N LEU A 65 9.10 -10.73 25.98
CA LEU A 65 9.49 -9.33 26.26
C LEU A 65 8.51 -8.60 27.21
N LEU A 66 7.30 -9.14 27.37
CA LEU A 66 6.28 -8.69 28.33
C LEU A 66 6.22 -9.58 29.57
N GLU A 67 7.25 -10.39 29.80
CA GLU A 67 7.41 -11.26 30.98
C GLU A 67 6.37 -12.38 31.14
N HIS A 68 5.52 -12.62 30.13
CA HIS A 68 4.68 -13.83 30.09
C HIS A 68 5.54 -15.08 30.16
N ARG A 69 5.21 -16.01 31.07
CA ARG A 69 6.04 -17.19 31.38
C ARG A 69 5.61 -18.47 30.66
N SER A 70 4.46 -18.48 30.02
CA SER A 70 3.97 -19.62 29.25
C SER A 70 3.12 -19.17 28.08
N ARG A 71 2.82 -20.10 27.19
CA ARG A 71 1.93 -19.89 26.05
C ARG A 71 0.53 -19.47 26.49
N GLU A 72 -0.01 -20.17 27.49
CA GLU A 72 -1.36 -19.93 28.02
C GLU A 72 -1.44 -18.52 28.62
N ALA A 73 -0.38 -18.07 29.30
CA ALA A 73 -0.29 -16.71 29.81
C ALA A 73 -0.35 -15.68 28.66
N VAL A 74 0.33 -15.91 27.54
CA VAL A 74 0.23 -15.03 26.35
C VAL A 74 -1.19 -15.08 25.76
N GLU A 75 -1.76 -16.26 25.52
CA GLU A 75 -3.09 -16.39 24.90
C GLU A 75 -4.21 -15.76 25.74
N SER A 76 -4.06 -15.75 27.08
CA SER A 76 -4.99 -15.10 28.01
C SER A 76 -4.70 -13.61 28.27
N SER A 77 -3.58 -13.07 27.76
CA SER A 77 -3.17 -11.68 27.98
C SER A 77 -4.06 -10.68 27.23
N SER A 78 -4.19 -9.48 27.80
CA SER A 78 -4.95 -8.39 27.18
C SER A 78 -4.36 -7.98 25.82
N GLU A 79 -3.06 -8.10 25.67
CA GLU A 79 -2.26 -7.73 24.51
C GLU A 79 -2.52 -8.68 23.34
N TYR A 80 -2.55 -9.98 23.60
CA TYR A 80 -2.85 -10.99 22.58
C TYR A 80 -4.32 -10.90 22.11
N ILE A 81 -5.25 -10.67 23.05
CA ILE A 81 -6.66 -10.44 22.73
C ILE A 81 -6.79 -9.18 21.88
N LEU A 82 -6.21 -8.05 22.31
CA LEU A 82 -6.22 -6.79 21.55
C LEU A 82 -5.65 -6.99 20.13
N LEU A 83 -4.52 -7.69 20.00
CA LEU A 83 -3.91 -8.00 18.71
C LEU A 83 -4.85 -8.78 17.78
N SER A 84 -5.63 -9.72 18.32
CA SER A 84 -6.59 -10.52 17.55
C SER A 84 -7.79 -9.72 17.05
N VAL A 85 -8.19 -8.66 17.75
CA VAL A 85 -9.37 -7.83 17.38
C VAL A 85 -9.02 -6.56 16.61
N LEU A 86 -7.75 -6.10 16.66
CA LEU A 86 -7.30 -4.87 16.01
C LEU A 86 -7.62 -4.82 14.51
N HIS A 87 -7.58 -5.96 13.82
CA HIS A 87 -7.98 -6.04 12.41
C HIS A 87 -9.39 -5.49 12.17
N HIS A 88 -10.35 -5.89 13.01
CA HIS A 88 -11.74 -5.47 12.85
C HIS A 88 -11.96 -4.04 13.36
N LEU A 89 -11.32 -3.66 14.47
CA LEU A 89 -11.41 -2.31 15.02
C LEU A 89 -10.90 -1.23 14.07
N LEU A 90 -9.84 -1.55 13.31
CA LEU A 90 -9.26 -0.64 12.32
C LEU A 90 -9.84 -0.84 10.92
N GLU A 91 -10.93 -1.61 10.77
CA GLU A 91 -11.56 -1.91 9.48
C GLU A 91 -10.55 -2.45 8.43
N GLY A 92 -9.61 -3.26 8.90
CA GLY A 92 -8.52 -3.83 8.10
C GLY A 92 -7.32 -2.90 7.87
N GLN A 93 -7.41 -1.62 8.22
CA GLN A 93 -6.28 -0.69 8.12
C GLN A 93 -5.13 -1.18 9.01
N CYS A 94 -3.89 -1.06 8.50
CA CYS A 94 -2.66 -1.47 9.19
C CYS A 94 -2.46 -2.97 9.44
N ASN A 95 -3.34 -3.82 8.94
CA ASN A 95 -3.14 -5.27 8.91
C ASN A 95 -2.51 -5.68 7.57
N PRO A 96 -1.58 -6.67 7.51
CA PRO A 96 -1.07 -7.51 8.59
C PRO A 96 0.08 -6.92 9.41
N ASP A 97 0.60 -5.77 9.01
CA ASP A 97 1.82 -5.15 9.56
C ASP A 97 1.80 -5.02 11.09
N LEU A 98 0.70 -4.48 11.63
CA LEU A 98 0.55 -4.27 13.08
C LEU A 98 0.44 -5.58 13.85
N ARG A 99 -0.19 -6.59 13.24
CA ARG A 99 -0.30 -7.94 13.81
C ARG A 99 1.08 -8.58 13.90
N LEU A 100 1.87 -8.52 12.83
CA LEU A 100 3.24 -9.06 12.81
C LEU A 100 4.15 -8.33 13.79
N LEU A 101 4.04 -7.00 13.88
CA LEU A 101 4.78 -6.19 14.85
C LEU A 101 4.45 -6.61 16.29
N GLY A 102 3.16 -6.77 16.63
CA GLY A 102 2.73 -7.22 17.95
C GLY A 102 3.15 -8.64 18.28
N CYS A 103 3.08 -9.55 17.30
CA CYS A 103 3.58 -10.91 17.46
C CYS A 103 5.09 -10.95 17.75
N ALA A 104 5.89 -10.05 17.17
CA ALA A 104 7.32 -9.97 17.45
C ALA A 104 7.65 -9.50 18.88
N VAL A 105 6.71 -8.84 19.57
CA VAL A 105 6.84 -8.50 20.99
C VAL A 105 6.31 -9.62 21.89
N LEU A 106 5.12 -10.16 21.57
CA LEU A 106 4.44 -11.19 22.36
C LEU A 106 5.14 -12.55 22.29
N ALA A 107 5.82 -12.85 21.19
CA ALA A 107 6.53 -14.10 20.98
C ALA A 107 7.82 -13.83 20.21
N PRO A 108 8.84 -13.27 20.87
CA PRO A 108 10.05 -12.76 20.22
C PRO A 108 10.87 -13.89 19.57
N ARG A 109 11.53 -13.58 18.45
CA ARG A 109 12.39 -14.54 17.75
C ARG A 109 13.50 -15.07 18.66
N CYS A 110 13.55 -16.40 18.79
CA CYS A 110 14.62 -17.11 19.48
C CYS A 110 15.40 -17.95 18.48
N GLU A 111 16.72 -17.76 18.41
CA GLU A 111 17.59 -18.50 17.49
C GLU A 111 18.95 -18.74 18.14
N GLY A 112 19.40 -20.00 18.14
CA GLY A 112 20.69 -20.37 18.75
C GLY A 112 20.76 -20.06 20.26
N GLY A 113 19.63 -20.18 20.96
CA GLY A 113 19.52 -19.88 22.38
C GLY A 113 19.63 -18.40 22.74
N ARG A 114 19.40 -17.51 21.77
CA ARG A 114 19.42 -16.05 21.96
C ARG A 114 18.12 -15.43 21.47
N VAL A 115 17.61 -14.49 22.24
CA VAL A 115 16.43 -13.69 21.88
C VAL A 115 16.88 -12.51 21.04
N ARG A 116 16.24 -12.30 19.90
CA ARG A 116 16.42 -11.10 19.08
C ARG A 116 15.20 -10.21 19.19
N ARG A 117 15.42 -8.95 19.57
CA ARG A 117 14.35 -7.94 19.60
C ARG A 117 13.98 -7.47 18.20
N PRO A 118 12.73 -7.05 17.97
CA PRO A 118 12.35 -6.41 16.74
C PRO A 118 13.01 -5.02 16.59
N CYS A 119 13.18 -4.57 15.35
CA CYS A 119 13.86 -3.31 15.04
C CYS A 119 13.01 -2.08 15.37
N ARG A 120 13.60 -1.10 16.08
CA ARG A 120 12.94 0.14 16.53
C ARG A 120 12.43 0.99 15.37
N HIS A 121 13.23 1.12 14.31
CA HIS A 121 12.85 1.92 13.14
C HIS A 121 11.59 1.38 12.45
N VAL A 122 11.37 0.06 12.48
CA VAL A 122 10.16 -0.58 11.91
C VAL A 122 8.94 -0.21 12.75
N CYS A 123 9.04 -0.29 14.08
CA CYS A 123 7.98 0.14 14.99
C CYS A 123 7.62 1.62 14.80
N GLU A 124 8.63 2.50 14.74
CA GLU A 124 8.41 3.93 14.58
C GLU A 124 7.76 4.27 13.24
N GLY A 125 8.25 3.65 12.15
CA GLY A 125 7.67 3.80 10.82
C GLY A 125 6.19 3.37 10.79
N LEU A 126 5.88 2.20 11.34
CA LEU A 126 4.51 1.70 11.38
C LEU A 126 3.61 2.56 12.29
N ARG A 127 4.11 3.01 13.44
CA ARG A 127 3.39 3.92 14.32
C ARG A 127 3.00 5.20 13.61
N THR A 128 3.91 5.80 12.85
CA THR A 128 3.61 7.01 12.07
C THR A 128 2.61 6.73 10.95
N ALA A 129 2.75 5.62 10.23
CA ALA A 129 1.82 5.26 9.15
C ALA A 129 0.40 4.97 9.65
N CYS A 130 0.28 4.33 10.82
CA CYS A 130 -0.98 3.86 11.39
C CYS A 130 -1.63 4.82 12.36
N ARG A 131 -0.92 5.89 12.77
CA ARG A 131 -1.43 6.95 13.64
C ARG A 131 -2.83 7.44 13.23
N PRO A 132 -3.09 7.76 11.94
CA PRO A 132 -4.40 8.28 11.54
C PRO A 132 -5.54 7.27 11.72
N ALA A 133 -5.28 5.98 11.57
CA ALA A 133 -6.28 4.93 11.75
C ALA A 133 -6.67 4.78 13.23
N PHE A 134 -5.71 4.90 14.14
CA PHE A 134 -5.94 4.90 15.58
C PHE A 134 -6.68 6.15 16.05
N ASP A 135 -6.29 7.31 15.53
CA ASP A 135 -6.90 8.58 15.90
C ASP A 135 -8.36 8.65 15.40
N ALA A 136 -8.68 8.03 14.26
CA ALA A 136 -10.05 7.95 13.73
C ALA A 136 -11.04 7.19 14.64
N ILE A 137 -10.54 6.36 15.55
CA ILE A 137 -11.34 5.61 16.51
C ILE A 137 -11.06 6.03 17.97
N ASP A 138 -10.41 7.18 18.17
CA ASP A 138 -10.03 7.72 19.48
C ASP A 138 -9.23 6.74 20.35
N MET A 139 -8.43 5.85 19.73
CA MET A 139 -7.61 4.89 20.45
C MET A 139 -6.15 5.34 20.55
N ALA A 140 -5.57 5.17 21.74
CA ALA A 140 -4.14 5.36 21.93
C ALA A 140 -3.33 4.24 21.26
N TRP A 141 -2.07 4.54 20.96
CA TRP A 141 -1.13 3.51 20.47
C TRP A 141 -0.89 2.48 21.58
N PRO A 142 -0.96 1.16 21.31
CA PRO A 142 -0.86 0.15 22.36
C PRO A 142 0.46 0.20 23.11
N TYR A 143 0.42 0.14 24.46
CA TYR A 143 1.63 0.28 25.29
C TYR A 143 2.68 -0.81 25.01
N PHE A 144 2.25 -2.03 24.70
CA PHE A 144 3.14 -3.14 24.38
C PHE A 144 3.84 -2.97 23.03
N LEU A 145 3.47 -1.94 22.26
CA LEU A 145 4.14 -1.51 21.03
C LEU A 145 4.94 -0.22 21.24
N ASP A 146 5.37 0.07 22.47
CA ASP A 146 6.30 1.17 22.73
C ASP A 146 7.67 0.89 22.09
N CYS A 147 7.96 1.63 21.03
CA CYS A 147 9.19 1.51 20.24
C CYS A 147 10.46 1.76 21.05
N GLY A 148 10.40 2.54 22.14
CA GLY A 148 11.54 2.79 23.01
C GLY A 148 11.85 1.63 23.95
N ARG A 149 10.82 0.86 24.33
CA ARG A 149 10.92 -0.15 25.39
C ARG A 149 11.22 -1.56 24.88
N TYR A 150 10.50 -2.02 23.86
CA TYR A 150 10.54 -3.42 23.42
C TYR A 150 11.38 -3.65 22.16
N PHE A 151 11.84 -2.58 21.51
CA PHE A 151 12.54 -2.65 20.23
C PHE A 151 13.98 -2.17 20.36
N ALA A 152 14.86 -2.76 19.54
CA ALA A 152 16.29 -2.48 19.53
C ALA A 152 16.73 -1.76 18.25
N SER A 153 17.86 -1.06 18.32
CA SER A 153 18.53 -0.48 17.16
C SER A 153 19.17 -1.54 16.27
N VAL A 154 19.61 -1.14 15.07
CA VAL A 154 20.26 -2.07 14.12
C VAL A 154 21.64 -2.48 14.65
N GLU A 155 22.31 -1.56 15.32
CA GLU A 155 23.62 -1.74 15.95
C GLU A 155 23.58 -2.77 17.09
N GLU A 156 22.45 -2.88 17.79
CA GLU A 156 22.19 -3.88 18.83
C GLU A 156 21.82 -5.27 18.27
N GLY A 157 21.70 -5.43 16.95
CA GLY A 157 21.40 -6.73 16.31
C GLY A 157 19.92 -7.10 16.33
N CYS A 158 19.03 -6.13 16.06
CA CYS A 158 17.59 -6.37 15.92
C CYS A 158 17.23 -7.23 14.69
N HIS A 159 15.99 -7.74 14.66
CA HIS A 159 15.41 -8.36 13.47
C HIS A 159 14.22 -7.55 12.95
N ASP A 160 13.97 -7.61 11.66
CA ASP A 160 12.82 -6.95 11.06
C ASP A 160 11.58 -7.85 11.12
N PRO A 161 10.53 -7.48 11.88
CA PRO A 161 9.33 -8.29 11.99
C PRO A 161 8.49 -8.30 10.71
N LEU A 162 8.70 -7.35 9.80
CA LEU A 162 8.00 -7.26 8.51
C LEU A 162 8.83 -7.84 7.36
N GLU A 163 9.92 -8.56 7.65
CA GLU A 163 10.84 -9.08 6.62
C GLU A 163 10.16 -9.98 5.59
N LYS A 164 9.07 -10.65 5.98
CA LYS A 164 8.22 -11.46 5.11
C LYS A 164 7.39 -10.62 4.12
N LEU A 165 6.92 -9.46 4.55
CA LEU A 165 6.16 -8.52 3.72
C LEU A 165 7.07 -7.69 2.81
N ARG A 166 8.33 -7.49 3.21
CA ARG A 166 9.29 -6.74 2.39
C ARG A 166 9.43 -7.40 1.03
N VAL A 167 9.32 -6.58 -0.02
CA VAL A 167 9.50 -7.03 -1.41
C VAL A 167 8.37 -7.98 -1.86
N GLU A 168 7.27 -8.10 -1.11
CA GLU A 168 6.02 -8.72 -1.55
C GLU A 168 5.20 -7.73 -2.39
N PRO A 169 4.96 -8.00 -3.68
CA PRO A 169 4.23 -7.08 -4.53
C PRO A 169 2.73 -7.03 -4.18
N GLU A 170 2.18 -5.82 -4.28
CA GLU A 170 0.76 -5.52 -4.08
C GLU A 170 0.04 -5.49 -5.45
N VAL A 171 -1.03 -6.29 -5.58
CA VAL A 171 -1.89 -6.34 -6.77
C VAL A 171 -3.31 -5.95 -6.40
N LYS A 172 -3.98 -5.13 -7.21
CA LYS A 172 -5.41 -4.87 -7.05
C LYS A 172 -6.22 -5.19 -8.30
N LEU A 173 -7.33 -5.88 -8.11
CA LEU A 173 -8.33 -6.10 -9.16
C LEU A 173 -9.62 -5.37 -8.76
N ILE A 174 -10.14 -4.57 -9.68
CA ILE A 174 -11.33 -3.72 -9.46
C ILE A 174 -12.40 -4.13 -10.46
N GLY A 175 -13.62 -4.33 -9.99
CA GLY A 175 -14.78 -4.57 -10.83
C GLY A 175 -15.81 -3.45 -10.69
N ASN A 176 -16.68 -3.36 -11.70
CA ASN A 176 -17.96 -2.66 -11.58
C ASN A 176 -17.79 -1.19 -11.16
N ILE A 177 -16.83 -0.50 -11.78
CA ILE A 177 -16.73 0.97 -11.78
C ILE A 177 -17.93 1.61 -12.50
N HIS A 178 -18.45 0.93 -13.52
CA HIS A 178 -19.79 1.18 -14.02
C HIS A 178 -20.74 0.16 -13.43
N GLY A 179 -21.77 0.61 -12.73
CA GLY A 179 -22.66 -0.28 -11.96
C GLY A 179 -23.39 -1.32 -12.81
N ASN A 180 -23.65 -1.02 -14.08
CA ASN A 180 -24.29 -1.94 -15.03
C ASN A 180 -23.33 -2.90 -15.75
N GLU A 181 -22.02 -2.81 -15.51
CA GLU A 181 -21.01 -3.72 -16.03
C GLU A 181 -20.68 -4.76 -14.95
N VAL A 182 -21.55 -5.78 -14.86
CA VAL A 182 -21.69 -6.66 -13.69
C VAL A 182 -20.75 -7.86 -13.71
N ALA A 183 -20.37 -8.36 -14.89
CA ALA A 183 -19.53 -9.54 -15.00
C ALA A 183 -18.26 -9.44 -14.14
N GLY A 184 -17.59 -8.27 -14.15
CA GLY A 184 -16.39 -8.02 -13.36
C GLY A 184 -16.59 -8.17 -11.85
N ARG A 185 -17.75 -7.75 -11.32
CA ARG A 185 -18.09 -7.89 -9.91
C ARG A 185 -18.14 -9.36 -9.50
N GLU A 186 -18.89 -10.16 -10.24
CA GLU A 186 -19.07 -11.58 -9.96
C GLU A 186 -17.76 -12.37 -10.16
N MET A 187 -16.96 -12.03 -11.19
CA MET A 187 -15.67 -12.67 -11.41
C MET A 187 -14.71 -12.50 -10.22
N LEU A 188 -14.71 -11.34 -9.57
CA LEU A 188 -13.86 -11.11 -8.39
C LEU A 188 -14.36 -11.85 -7.15
N ILE A 189 -15.67 -12.01 -7.00
CA ILE A 189 -16.26 -12.83 -5.92
C ILE A 189 -15.89 -14.31 -6.10
N TYR A 190 -16.06 -14.84 -7.32
CA TYR A 190 -15.66 -16.21 -7.63
C TYR A 190 -14.15 -16.43 -7.51
N LEU A 191 -13.34 -15.45 -7.90
CA LEU A 191 -11.89 -15.51 -7.69
C LEU A 191 -11.54 -15.59 -6.20
N ALA A 192 -12.18 -14.80 -5.35
CA ALA A 192 -11.97 -14.85 -3.90
C ALA A 192 -12.29 -16.24 -3.33
N GLN A 193 -13.43 -16.82 -3.72
CA GLN A 193 -13.83 -18.17 -3.31
C GLN A 193 -12.83 -19.22 -3.80
N TYR A 194 -12.44 -19.16 -5.08
CA TYR A 194 -11.50 -20.09 -5.69
C TYR A 194 -10.12 -20.04 -5.01
N LEU A 195 -9.57 -18.85 -4.80
CA LEU A 195 -8.29 -18.66 -4.13
C LEU A 195 -8.30 -19.25 -2.72
N CYS A 196 -9.36 -19.00 -1.95
CA CYS A 196 -9.52 -19.54 -0.60
C CYS A 196 -9.61 -21.08 -0.62
N SER A 197 -10.49 -21.63 -1.48
CA SER A 197 -10.72 -23.07 -1.54
C SER A 197 -9.46 -23.83 -1.97
N GLU A 198 -8.79 -23.37 -3.03
CA GLU A 198 -7.59 -24.03 -3.56
C GLU A 198 -6.39 -23.92 -2.62
N TYR A 199 -6.29 -22.82 -1.87
CA TYR A 199 -5.27 -22.70 -0.83
C TYR A 199 -5.45 -23.77 0.26
N LEU A 200 -6.68 -23.98 0.72
CA LEU A 200 -7.03 -24.97 1.74
C LEU A 200 -6.87 -26.41 1.22
N LEU A 201 -7.15 -26.65 -0.07
CA LEU A 201 -6.96 -27.95 -0.71
C LEU A 201 -5.49 -28.29 -1.01
N GLY A 202 -4.56 -27.37 -0.75
CA GLY A 202 -3.13 -27.64 -0.93
C GLY A 202 -2.61 -27.37 -2.34
N SER A 203 -3.31 -26.60 -3.17
CA SER A 203 -2.92 -26.30 -4.54
C SER A 203 -1.55 -25.59 -4.58
N PRO A 204 -0.48 -26.19 -5.14
CA PRO A 204 0.87 -25.61 -5.08
C PRO A 204 1.01 -24.29 -5.83
N ARG A 205 0.18 -24.06 -6.86
CA ARG A 205 0.15 -22.80 -7.61
C ARG A 205 -0.46 -21.68 -6.76
N ILE A 206 -1.64 -21.92 -6.19
CA ILE A 206 -2.38 -20.92 -5.43
C ILE A 206 -1.71 -20.62 -4.09
N GLN A 207 -1.21 -21.64 -3.39
CA GLN A 207 -0.43 -21.42 -2.17
C GLN A 207 0.82 -20.58 -2.44
N ARG A 208 1.55 -20.86 -3.52
CA ARG A 208 2.70 -20.04 -3.90
C ARG A 208 2.27 -18.60 -4.23
N LEU A 209 1.19 -18.42 -4.99
CA LEU A 209 0.71 -17.11 -5.39
C LEU A 209 0.36 -16.26 -4.16
N LEU A 210 -0.46 -16.79 -3.25
CA LEU A 210 -0.90 -16.08 -2.04
C LEU A 210 0.19 -15.92 -0.98
N ASN A 211 1.18 -16.81 -0.91
CA ASN A 211 2.31 -16.67 0.01
C ASN A 211 3.39 -15.70 -0.49
N THR A 212 3.26 -15.18 -1.71
CA THR A 212 4.26 -14.30 -2.31
C THR A 212 3.67 -13.05 -2.93
N THR A 213 2.36 -12.83 -2.80
CA THR A 213 1.63 -11.73 -3.41
C THR A 213 0.49 -11.32 -2.52
N ARG A 214 0.40 -10.03 -2.25
CA ARG A 214 -0.75 -9.47 -1.56
C ARG A 214 -1.76 -9.00 -2.59
N ILE A 215 -2.88 -9.73 -2.66
CA ILE A 215 -3.93 -9.52 -3.66
C ILE A 215 -5.11 -8.83 -2.99
N HIS A 216 -5.52 -7.70 -3.54
CA HIS A 216 -6.69 -6.94 -3.13
C HIS A 216 -7.78 -7.07 -4.17
N LEU A 217 -8.98 -7.45 -3.75
CA LEU A 217 -10.14 -7.61 -4.62
C LEU A 217 -11.19 -6.58 -4.22
N LEU A 218 -11.56 -5.69 -5.14
CA LEU A 218 -12.67 -4.77 -5.01
C LEU A 218 -13.77 -5.16 -6.01
N PRO A 219 -14.73 -6.03 -5.63
CA PRO A 219 -15.78 -6.46 -6.54
C PRO A 219 -16.61 -5.31 -7.12
N SER A 220 -16.88 -4.28 -6.32
CA SER A 220 -17.79 -3.20 -6.71
C SER A 220 -17.24 -1.85 -6.30
N MET A 221 -16.76 -1.08 -7.26
CA MET A 221 -16.43 0.33 -7.05
C MET A 221 -17.67 1.24 -7.07
N ASN A 222 -18.71 0.89 -7.85
CA ASN A 222 -19.96 1.66 -7.96
C ASN A 222 -21.18 0.82 -7.53
N PRO A 223 -21.33 0.53 -6.22
CA PRO A 223 -22.48 -0.23 -5.73
C PRO A 223 -23.81 0.48 -5.95
N ASP A 224 -23.86 1.82 -5.89
CA ASP A 224 -25.09 2.59 -6.08
C ASP A 224 -25.63 2.45 -7.51
N GLY A 225 -24.76 2.57 -8.52
CA GLY A 225 -25.12 2.34 -9.91
C GLY A 225 -25.55 0.89 -10.18
N TYR A 226 -24.94 -0.07 -9.47
CA TYR A 226 -25.32 -1.48 -9.57
C TYR A 226 -26.76 -1.71 -9.10
N GLU A 227 -27.18 -1.15 -7.96
CA GLU A 227 -28.56 -1.32 -7.47
C GLU A 227 -29.60 -0.74 -8.46
N VAL A 228 -29.27 0.38 -9.12
CA VAL A 228 -30.11 0.94 -10.19
C VAL A 228 -30.21 -0.01 -11.37
N ALA A 229 -29.08 -0.57 -11.83
CA ALA A 229 -29.06 -1.52 -12.93
C ALA A 229 -29.79 -2.82 -12.58
N ALA A 230 -29.62 -3.32 -11.36
CA ALA A 230 -30.19 -4.57 -10.88
C ALA A 230 -31.72 -4.49 -10.76
N ALA A 231 -32.26 -3.33 -10.37
CA ALA A 231 -33.70 -3.09 -10.32
C ALA A 231 -34.39 -3.19 -11.68
N GLU A 232 -33.68 -2.97 -12.79
CA GLU A 232 -34.21 -3.13 -14.15
C GLU A 232 -34.14 -4.59 -14.67
N GLY A 233 -33.33 -5.44 -14.02
CA GLY A 233 -33.17 -6.86 -14.34
C GLY A 233 -32.02 -7.17 -15.32
N ALA A 234 -31.49 -8.38 -15.21
CA ALA A 234 -30.41 -8.87 -16.08
C ALA A 234 -30.88 -9.13 -17.52
N GLY A 235 -29.97 -9.02 -18.50
CA GLY A 235 -30.26 -9.26 -19.91
C GLY A 235 -31.05 -8.14 -20.62
N TYR A 236 -31.56 -7.14 -19.90
CA TYR A 236 -32.12 -5.93 -20.51
C TYR A 236 -30.99 -4.97 -20.91
N ASN A 237 -30.79 -4.80 -22.22
CA ASN A 237 -29.71 -3.98 -22.81
C ASN A 237 -29.98 -2.47 -22.71
N ARG A 238 -30.29 -1.94 -21.52
CA ARG A 238 -30.30 -0.49 -21.29
C ARG A 238 -28.85 -0.05 -21.03
N TRP A 239 -28.12 0.22 -22.13
CA TRP A 239 -26.66 0.42 -22.20
C TRP A 239 -26.05 1.39 -21.18
N THR A 240 -26.87 2.29 -20.65
CA THR A 240 -26.48 3.40 -19.77
C THR A 240 -27.14 3.40 -18.39
N SER A 241 -28.23 2.64 -18.18
CA SER A 241 -28.92 2.64 -16.87
C SER A 241 -28.02 2.03 -15.81
N GLY A 242 -27.85 2.70 -14.67
CA GLY A 242 -26.92 2.28 -13.60
C GLY A 242 -25.43 2.37 -13.93
N ARG A 243 -25.04 3.00 -15.06
CA ARG A 243 -23.61 3.20 -15.40
C ARG A 243 -22.93 4.17 -14.44
N GLN A 244 -23.54 5.33 -14.21
CA GLN A 244 -23.00 6.39 -13.36
C GLN A 244 -23.20 6.07 -11.87
N ASN A 245 -22.53 6.80 -10.98
CA ASN A 245 -22.80 6.70 -9.54
C ASN A 245 -24.11 7.42 -9.16
N ALA A 246 -24.48 7.42 -7.87
CA ALA A 246 -25.68 8.10 -7.36
C ALA A 246 -25.74 9.61 -7.65
N GLN A 247 -24.59 10.23 -7.97
CA GLN A 247 -24.48 11.64 -8.31
C GLN A 247 -24.51 11.92 -9.83
N ASN A 248 -24.83 10.90 -10.64
CA ASN A 248 -24.82 10.91 -12.10
C ASN A 248 -23.43 11.22 -12.71
N LEU A 249 -22.35 10.85 -12.00
CA LEU A 249 -20.97 10.98 -12.49
C LEU A 249 -20.50 9.66 -13.09
N ASP A 250 -19.91 9.72 -14.28
CA ASP A 250 -19.15 8.58 -14.82
C ASP A 250 -17.79 8.53 -14.10
N LEU A 251 -17.62 7.51 -13.25
CA LEU A 251 -16.43 7.37 -12.42
C LEU A 251 -15.16 7.18 -13.26
N ASN A 252 -15.25 6.59 -14.45
CA ASN A 252 -14.12 6.44 -15.38
C ASN A 252 -13.90 7.70 -16.26
N ARG A 253 -14.51 8.84 -15.89
CA ARG A 253 -14.24 10.19 -16.39
C ARG A 253 -13.99 11.18 -15.25
N ASN A 254 -13.90 10.69 -14.01
CA ASN A 254 -13.87 11.52 -12.81
C ASN A 254 -12.48 11.62 -12.18
N PHE A 255 -11.49 10.86 -12.63
CA PHE A 255 -10.11 10.98 -12.14
C PHE A 255 -9.41 12.24 -12.72
N PRO A 256 -8.34 12.73 -12.07
CA PRO A 256 -7.55 13.84 -12.62
C PRO A 256 -7.00 13.51 -14.01
N ASP A 257 -7.17 14.43 -14.95
CA ASP A 257 -6.56 14.32 -16.28
C ASP A 257 -5.05 14.61 -16.22
N LEU A 258 -4.29 13.59 -15.82
CA LEU A 258 -2.83 13.67 -15.78
C LEU A 258 -2.20 13.42 -17.15
N THR A 259 -2.95 12.86 -18.12
CA THR A 259 -2.43 12.57 -19.46
C THR A 259 -2.22 13.85 -20.26
N SER A 260 -3.14 14.82 -20.15
CA SER A 260 -2.93 16.18 -20.67
C SER A 260 -1.71 16.86 -20.06
N GLU A 261 -1.53 16.75 -18.75
CA GLU A 261 -0.34 17.27 -18.07
C GLU A 261 0.93 16.56 -18.53
N TYR A 262 0.90 15.23 -18.68
CA TYR A 262 2.02 14.46 -19.20
C TYR A 262 2.43 14.93 -20.61
N TYR A 263 1.47 15.15 -21.52
CA TYR A 263 1.77 15.65 -22.86
C TYR A 263 2.38 17.05 -22.84
N ARG A 264 1.85 17.95 -22.00
CA ARG A 264 2.40 19.29 -21.79
C ARG A 264 3.83 19.24 -21.22
N LEU A 265 4.09 18.35 -20.27
CA LEU A 265 5.41 18.19 -19.65
C LEU A 265 6.42 17.55 -20.61
N ALA A 266 5.96 16.66 -21.49
CA ALA A 266 6.80 15.96 -22.46
C ALA A 266 7.47 16.90 -23.49
N GLU A 267 6.96 18.12 -23.67
CA GLU A 267 7.58 19.18 -24.48
C GLU A 267 8.91 19.65 -23.88
N SER A 268 9.06 19.56 -22.55
CA SER A 268 10.29 19.87 -21.85
C SER A 268 11.03 18.61 -21.44
N ARG A 269 12.18 18.35 -22.05
CA ARG A 269 13.01 17.16 -21.78
C ARG A 269 13.49 17.02 -20.32
N SER A 270 13.39 18.08 -19.53
CA SER A 270 13.87 18.14 -18.15
C SER A 270 12.81 17.84 -17.10
N VAL A 271 11.52 17.73 -17.49
CA VAL A 271 10.42 17.57 -16.53
C VAL A 271 9.94 16.12 -16.45
N ARG A 272 9.50 15.72 -15.26
CA ARG A 272 9.12 14.35 -14.92
C ARG A 272 7.73 14.04 -15.47
N GLY A 273 7.58 12.84 -16.05
CA GLY A 273 6.29 12.29 -16.48
C GLY A 273 5.76 11.18 -15.56
N ASP A 274 6.44 10.92 -14.44
CA ASP A 274 6.06 9.99 -13.39
C ASP A 274 5.63 10.73 -12.12
N HIS A 275 4.73 10.14 -11.32
CA HIS A 275 4.21 10.69 -10.06
C HIS A 275 3.72 12.15 -10.20
N ILE A 276 2.99 12.44 -11.28
CA ILE A 276 2.49 13.78 -11.59
C ILE A 276 1.55 14.22 -10.46
N PRO A 277 1.79 15.37 -9.79
CA PRO A 277 0.92 15.84 -8.73
C PRO A 277 -0.47 16.17 -9.26
N ILE A 278 -1.50 15.96 -8.44
CA ILE A 278 -2.88 16.28 -8.81
C ILE A 278 -3.01 17.81 -8.90
N PRO A 279 -3.41 18.37 -10.06
CA PRO A 279 -3.53 19.81 -10.20
C PRO A 279 -4.58 20.41 -9.25
N GLN A 280 -4.33 21.60 -8.72
CA GLN A 280 -5.26 22.25 -7.78
C GLN A 280 -6.66 22.47 -8.40
N HIS A 281 -6.72 22.75 -9.70
CA HIS A 281 -7.96 23.01 -10.41
C HIS A 281 -8.90 21.79 -10.49
N TYR A 282 -8.37 20.57 -10.37
CA TYR A 282 -9.19 19.35 -10.33
C TYR A 282 -10.18 19.38 -9.16
N TRP A 283 -9.75 19.91 -8.02
CA TRP A 283 -10.56 19.99 -6.80
C TRP A 283 -11.66 21.05 -6.85
N TRP A 284 -11.64 21.94 -7.84
CA TRP A 284 -12.75 22.87 -8.08
C TRP A 284 -13.95 22.18 -8.74
N GLY A 285 -13.74 21.01 -9.35
CA GLY A 285 -14.78 20.18 -9.94
C GLY A 285 -15.48 19.27 -8.92
N LYS A 286 -16.55 18.61 -9.38
CA LYS A 286 -17.27 17.62 -8.57
C LYS A 286 -16.54 16.28 -8.60
N VAL A 287 -15.83 15.97 -7.51
CA VAL A 287 -15.13 14.69 -7.34
C VAL A 287 -16.01 13.72 -6.56
N ALA A 288 -16.29 12.57 -7.17
CA ALA A 288 -17.12 11.52 -6.59
C ALA A 288 -16.47 10.89 -5.34
N PRO A 289 -17.26 10.50 -4.33
CA PRO A 289 -16.72 9.86 -3.13
C PRO A 289 -15.97 8.55 -3.44
N GLU A 290 -16.43 7.78 -4.42
CA GLU A 290 -15.80 6.53 -4.88
C GLU A 290 -14.41 6.81 -5.45
N THR A 291 -14.29 7.83 -6.32
CA THR A 291 -13.00 8.30 -6.87
C THR A 291 -12.05 8.70 -5.75
N LYS A 292 -12.52 9.48 -4.77
CA LYS A 292 -11.70 9.88 -3.60
C LYS A 292 -11.22 8.68 -2.81
N ALA A 293 -12.06 7.66 -2.62
CA ALA A 293 -11.69 6.44 -1.90
C ALA A 293 -10.57 5.68 -2.63
N ILE A 294 -10.67 5.52 -3.95
CA ILE A 294 -9.61 4.89 -4.76
C ILE A 294 -8.31 5.70 -4.70
N MET A 295 -8.37 7.02 -4.87
CA MET A 295 -7.19 7.89 -4.77
C MET A 295 -6.52 7.79 -3.40
N LYS A 296 -7.31 7.74 -2.32
CA LYS A 296 -6.81 7.54 -0.94
C LYS A 296 -6.13 6.18 -0.80
N TRP A 297 -6.76 5.13 -1.30
CA TRP A 297 -6.25 3.76 -1.23
C TRP A 297 -4.93 3.57 -1.98
N MET A 298 -4.83 4.14 -3.19
CA MET A 298 -3.60 4.12 -3.99
C MET A 298 -2.44 4.86 -3.32
N ARG A 299 -2.72 5.88 -2.50
CA ARG A 299 -1.69 6.60 -1.75
C ARG A 299 -1.16 5.80 -0.56
N THR A 300 -1.98 4.93 0.03
CA THR A 300 -1.61 4.17 1.23
C THR A 300 -0.94 2.83 0.94
N THR A 301 -1.14 2.28 -0.26
CA THR A 301 -0.64 0.95 -0.63
C THR A 301 0.21 1.04 -1.90
N PRO A 302 1.43 0.47 -1.93
CA PRO A 302 2.34 0.57 -3.06
C PRO A 302 1.98 -0.44 -4.18
N PHE A 303 0.82 -0.25 -4.81
CA PHE A 303 0.36 -1.12 -5.89
C PHE A 303 1.35 -1.17 -7.06
N VAL A 304 1.62 -2.39 -7.52
CA VAL A 304 2.54 -2.67 -8.63
C VAL A 304 1.76 -2.94 -9.92
N LEU A 305 0.72 -3.75 -9.82
CA LEU A 305 -0.08 -4.22 -10.95
C LEU A 305 -1.57 -4.12 -10.63
N SER A 306 -2.38 -3.76 -11.63
CA SER A 306 -3.82 -3.70 -11.49
C SER A 306 -4.57 -4.04 -12.77
N ALA A 307 -5.80 -4.51 -12.63
CA ALA A 307 -6.77 -4.53 -13.73
C ALA A 307 -8.13 -4.00 -13.26
N SER A 308 -8.75 -3.20 -14.11
CA SER A 308 -10.16 -2.79 -14.00
C SER A 308 -11.01 -3.65 -14.94
N LEU A 309 -12.04 -4.30 -14.41
CA LEU A 309 -12.91 -5.22 -15.14
C LEU A 309 -14.20 -4.50 -15.56
N HIS A 310 -14.44 -4.48 -16.86
CA HIS A 310 -15.51 -3.77 -17.56
C HIS A 310 -16.36 -4.73 -18.41
N GLY A 311 -17.44 -4.19 -18.98
CA GLY A 311 -18.29 -4.88 -19.94
C GLY A 311 -18.81 -3.95 -21.03
N GLY A 312 -19.09 -4.52 -22.20
CA GLY A 312 -19.55 -3.79 -23.38
C GLY A 312 -18.81 -4.19 -24.64
N ASP A 313 -17.64 -4.80 -24.52
CA ASP A 313 -16.88 -5.39 -25.61
C ASP A 313 -16.10 -6.63 -25.12
N LEU A 314 -15.25 -7.22 -25.97
CA LEU A 314 -14.38 -8.35 -25.62
C LEU A 314 -12.94 -8.09 -26.08
N VAL A 315 -12.18 -7.38 -25.25
CA VAL A 315 -10.82 -6.92 -25.54
C VAL A 315 -10.08 -6.53 -24.25
N VAL A 316 -8.75 -6.53 -24.29
CA VAL A 316 -7.93 -5.91 -23.23
C VAL A 316 -7.39 -4.57 -23.72
N SER A 317 -7.85 -3.48 -23.12
CA SER A 317 -7.35 -2.12 -23.37
C SER A 317 -6.18 -1.80 -22.44
N TYR A 318 -5.20 -1.05 -22.94
CA TYR A 318 -4.05 -0.59 -22.15
C TYR A 318 -3.71 0.88 -22.44
N PRO A 319 -3.09 1.60 -21.48
CA PRO A 319 -2.73 3.00 -21.59
C PRO A 319 -1.91 3.39 -22.84
N PHE A 320 -1.97 4.65 -23.28
CA PHE A 320 -2.85 5.69 -22.76
C PHE A 320 -4.29 5.60 -23.31
N ASP A 321 -5.26 5.99 -22.49
CA ASP A 321 -6.67 6.16 -22.87
C ASP A 321 -6.94 7.51 -23.55
N PHE A 322 -6.14 8.54 -23.26
CA PHE A 322 -6.27 9.86 -23.91
C PHE A 322 -5.29 10.07 -25.08
N SER A 323 -5.82 10.50 -26.22
CA SER A 323 -5.05 10.81 -27.43
C SER A 323 -4.13 12.01 -27.24
N LYS A 324 -2.92 11.95 -27.81
CA LYS A 324 -1.99 13.09 -27.86
C LYS A 324 -2.54 14.27 -28.66
N HIS A 325 -3.36 14.00 -29.68
CA HIS A 325 -3.96 15.04 -30.50
C HIS A 325 -5.40 15.27 -30.03
N PRO A 326 -5.74 16.44 -29.44
CA PRO A 326 -7.05 16.66 -28.80
C PRO A 326 -8.25 16.49 -29.73
N GLN A 327 -8.06 16.69 -31.04
CA GLN A 327 -9.12 16.52 -32.04
C GLN A 327 -9.16 15.13 -32.70
N GLU A 328 -8.20 14.24 -32.44
CA GLU A 328 -8.23 12.88 -32.98
C GLU A 328 -8.87 11.93 -31.97
N GLU A 329 -10.09 11.50 -32.28
CA GLU A 329 -10.86 10.57 -31.44
C GLU A 329 -10.26 9.15 -31.40
N LYS A 330 -9.44 8.79 -32.40
CA LYS A 330 -8.79 7.47 -32.51
C LYS A 330 -7.34 7.62 -32.96
N MET A 331 -6.42 7.60 -32.00
CA MET A 331 -5.00 7.77 -32.26
C MET A 331 -4.18 6.91 -31.32
N PHE A 332 -3.31 6.07 -31.90
CA PHE A 332 -2.33 5.31 -31.12
C PHE A 332 -1.43 6.23 -30.28
N SER A 333 -1.56 6.11 -28.96
CA SER A 333 -0.90 6.98 -27.98
C SER A 333 -0.09 6.15 -26.97
N PRO A 334 1.18 5.83 -27.28
CA PRO A 334 1.97 4.89 -26.49
C PRO A 334 2.49 5.47 -25.19
N THR A 335 2.57 4.62 -24.16
CA THR A 335 3.30 4.92 -22.92
C THR A 335 4.82 4.71 -23.10
N PRO A 336 5.66 5.28 -22.21
CA PRO A 336 7.07 4.91 -22.12
C PRO A 336 7.30 3.40 -21.90
N ASP A 337 6.37 2.71 -21.24
CA ASP A 337 6.40 1.28 -20.97
C ASP A 337 5.53 0.44 -21.94
N GLU A 338 5.29 0.93 -23.17
CA GLU A 338 4.44 0.29 -24.19
C GLU A 338 4.68 -1.23 -24.35
N LYS A 339 5.96 -1.64 -24.37
CA LYS A 339 6.32 -3.06 -24.50
C LYS A 339 5.87 -3.89 -23.32
N MET A 340 5.88 -3.32 -22.12
CA MET A 340 5.44 -3.99 -20.90
C MET A 340 3.91 -4.04 -20.85
N PHE A 341 3.20 -2.95 -21.17
CA PHE A 341 1.74 -2.94 -21.23
C PHE A 341 1.18 -3.94 -22.25
N LYS A 342 1.74 -4.00 -23.46
CA LYS A 342 1.37 -5.05 -24.43
C LYS A 342 1.57 -6.46 -23.89
N LEU A 343 2.62 -6.69 -23.11
CA LEU A 343 2.85 -8.00 -22.51
C LEU A 343 1.84 -8.31 -21.39
N LEU A 344 1.51 -7.33 -20.56
CA LEU A 344 0.47 -7.46 -19.52
C LEU A 344 -0.90 -7.76 -20.13
N ALA A 345 -1.27 -7.00 -21.17
CA ALA A 345 -2.54 -7.21 -21.87
C ALA A 345 -2.62 -8.59 -22.52
N ARG A 346 -1.54 -9.03 -23.17
CA ARG A 346 -1.44 -10.38 -23.75
C ARG A 346 -1.47 -11.50 -22.73
N ALA A 347 -0.90 -11.30 -21.53
CA ALA A 347 -0.97 -12.30 -20.48
C ALA A 347 -2.43 -12.65 -20.11
N TYR A 348 -3.35 -11.71 -20.27
CA TYR A 348 -4.77 -11.99 -20.14
C TYR A 348 -5.37 -12.52 -21.46
N ALA A 349 -5.24 -11.75 -22.54
CA ALA A 349 -5.93 -12.00 -23.80
C ALA A 349 -5.55 -13.34 -24.44
N ASP A 350 -4.25 -13.69 -24.48
CA ASP A 350 -3.75 -14.89 -25.17
C ASP A 350 -4.22 -16.20 -24.51
N VAL A 351 -4.70 -16.12 -23.26
CA VAL A 351 -5.17 -17.26 -22.47
C VAL A 351 -6.70 -17.32 -22.41
N HIS A 352 -7.39 -16.23 -22.75
CA HIS A 352 -8.85 -16.18 -22.70
C HIS A 352 -9.47 -16.87 -23.93
N PRO A 353 -10.27 -17.95 -23.74
CA PRO A 353 -10.70 -18.81 -24.84
C PRO A 353 -11.51 -18.07 -25.91
N MET A 354 -12.39 -17.15 -25.51
CA MET A 354 -13.21 -16.40 -26.46
C MET A 354 -12.47 -15.21 -27.10
N MET A 355 -11.41 -14.68 -26.46
CA MET A 355 -10.63 -13.58 -27.06
C MET A 355 -9.73 -14.14 -28.17
N MET A 356 -9.28 -15.39 -28.02
CA MET A 356 -8.42 -16.08 -28.99
C MET A 356 -9.15 -17.01 -29.95
N ASP A 357 -10.47 -17.17 -29.78
CA ASP A 357 -11.30 -17.83 -30.78
C ASP A 357 -11.08 -17.15 -32.14
N ARG A 358 -11.01 -17.93 -33.21
CA ARG A 358 -10.83 -17.46 -34.59
C ARG A 358 -12.15 -17.31 -35.35
N SER A 359 -13.27 -17.69 -34.74
CA SER A 359 -14.59 -17.54 -35.33
C SER A 359 -14.92 -16.06 -35.63
N GLU A 360 -15.58 -15.79 -36.75
CA GLU A 360 -16.00 -14.42 -37.09
C GLU A 360 -17.27 -14.00 -36.31
N ASN A 361 -18.01 -14.96 -35.76
CA ASN A 361 -19.19 -14.74 -34.91
C ASN A 361 -18.80 -14.48 -33.45
N ARG A 362 -18.09 -13.37 -33.21
CA ARG A 362 -17.84 -12.84 -31.87
C ARG A 362 -18.67 -11.60 -31.63
N CYS A 363 -18.94 -11.32 -30.36
CA CYS A 363 -19.56 -10.07 -29.98
C CYS A 363 -18.48 -8.96 -29.97
N GLY A 364 -18.89 -7.71 -30.23
CA GLY A 364 -18.01 -6.54 -30.09
C GLY A 364 -17.13 -6.27 -31.30
N GLY A 365 -16.07 -5.48 -31.11
CA GLY A 365 -15.13 -5.13 -32.17
C GLY A 365 -14.27 -6.31 -32.63
N ASN A 366 -13.86 -6.32 -33.91
CA ASN A 366 -12.93 -7.35 -34.41
C ASN A 366 -11.47 -7.01 -34.03
N PHE A 367 -11.10 -7.32 -32.79
CA PHE A 367 -9.75 -7.10 -32.26
C PHE A 367 -8.79 -8.28 -32.46
N LEU A 368 -9.26 -9.42 -32.99
CA LEU A 368 -8.42 -10.61 -33.18
C LEU A 368 -7.19 -10.33 -34.03
N LYS A 369 -7.36 -9.51 -35.09
CA LYS A 369 -6.24 -9.12 -35.98
C LYS A 369 -5.10 -8.42 -35.22
N ARG A 370 -5.38 -7.89 -34.04
CA ARG A 370 -4.43 -7.21 -33.15
C ARG A 370 -4.06 -8.06 -31.93
N GLY A 371 -4.49 -9.33 -31.87
CA GLY A 371 -4.29 -10.22 -30.74
C GLY A 371 -5.22 -9.93 -29.55
N SER A 372 -6.41 -9.37 -29.83
CA SER A 372 -7.43 -9.06 -28.81
C SER A 372 -6.96 -8.11 -27.70
N ILE A 373 -6.00 -7.27 -28.04
CA ILE A 373 -5.54 -6.13 -27.24
C ILE A 373 -5.67 -4.84 -28.05
N ILE A 374 -5.82 -3.71 -27.38
CA ILE A 374 -5.86 -2.39 -28.01
C ILE A 374 -5.30 -1.30 -27.11
N ASN A 375 -4.67 -0.28 -27.68
CA ASN A 375 -4.36 0.94 -26.95
C ASN A 375 -5.65 1.76 -26.77
N GLY A 376 -5.92 2.25 -25.56
CA GLY A 376 -7.18 2.92 -25.23
C GLY A 376 -7.52 4.06 -26.19
N ALA A 377 -6.59 4.98 -26.39
CA ALA A 377 -6.76 6.13 -27.31
C ALA A 377 -6.92 5.73 -28.79
N ASP A 378 -6.36 4.59 -29.22
CA ASP A 378 -6.55 4.04 -30.58
C ASP A 378 -7.94 3.42 -30.75
N TRP A 379 -8.57 2.97 -29.66
CA TRP A 379 -9.94 2.49 -29.66
C TRP A 379 -10.93 3.66 -29.69
N TYR A 380 -10.87 4.50 -28.65
CA TYR A 380 -11.57 5.78 -28.54
C TYR A 380 -10.94 6.61 -27.41
N SER A 381 -10.66 7.88 -27.69
CA SER A 381 -9.98 8.79 -26.76
C SER A 381 -10.91 9.33 -25.67
N PHE A 382 -10.45 9.35 -24.42
CA PHE A 382 -11.11 10.06 -23.31
C PHE A 382 -10.15 10.45 -22.19
N THR A 383 -10.48 11.49 -21.44
CA THR A 383 -9.72 11.95 -20.26
C THR A 383 -10.36 11.50 -18.95
N GLY A 384 -9.60 11.58 -17.86
CA GLY A 384 -10.08 11.30 -16.50
C GLY A 384 -10.37 9.82 -16.22
N GLY A 385 -9.73 8.92 -16.98
CA GLY A 385 -9.78 7.47 -16.76
C GLY A 385 -8.92 7.02 -15.57
N MET A 386 -9.34 5.93 -14.93
CA MET A 386 -8.61 5.35 -13.79
C MET A 386 -7.27 4.74 -14.21
N SER A 387 -7.20 4.12 -15.38
CA SER A 387 -6.01 3.40 -15.86
C SER A 387 -4.81 4.33 -16.07
N ASP A 388 -5.01 5.41 -16.81
CA ASP A 388 -4.00 6.46 -17.01
C ASP A 388 -3.59 7.12 -15.69
N PHE A 389 -4.54 7.38 -14.78
CA PHE A 389 -4.25 7.95 -13.47
C PHE A 389 -3.35 7.04 -12.61
N ASN A 390 -3.59 5.72 -12.61
CA ASN A 390 -2.72 4.75 -11.93
C ASN A 390 -1.27 4.87 -12.39
N TYR A 391 -1.05 4.86 -13.70
CA TYR A 391 0.29 4.88 -14.28
C TYR A 391 0.99 6.23 -14.10
N LEU A 392 0.26 7.36 -14.19
CA LEU A 392 0.88 8.69 -14.12
C LEU A 392 1.07 9.22 -12.70
N HIS A 393 0.22 8.83 -11.75
CA HIS A 393 0.28 9.31 -10.37
C HIS A 393 1.05 8.39 -9.42
N SER A 394 1.21 7.12 -9.76
CA SER A 394 1.78 6.10 -8.87
C SER A 394 2.75 5.16 -9.61
N ASN A 395 3.20 4.10 -8.93
CA ASN A 395 3.99 3.02 -9.53
C ASN A 395 3.12 1.97 -10.25
N CYS A 396 1.79 2.05 -10.15
CA CYS A 396 0.88 0.98 -10.53
C CYS A 396 0.63 0.92 -12.05
N PHE A 397 0.82 -0.26 -12.62
CA PHE A 397 0.48 -0.55 -14.01
C PHE A 397 -0.93 -1.13 -14.06
N GLU A 398 -1.90 -0.34 -14.53
CA GLU A 398 -3.29 -0.79 -14.65
C GLU A 398 -3.66 -1.06 -16.12
N ILE A 399 -4.34 -2.17 -16.39
CA ILE A 399 -5.01 -2.45 -17.67
C ILE A 399 -6.53 -2.46 -17.50
N THR A 400 -7.26 -2.31 -18.60
CA THR A 400 -8.72 -2.39 -18.62
C THR A 400 -9.14 -3.63 -19.38
N VAL A 401 -9.93 -4.51 -18.75
CA VAL A 401 -10.37 -5.77 -19.35
C VAL A 401 -11.87 -5.72 -19.61
N GLU A 402 -12.26 -5.78 -20.88
CA GLU A 402 -13.65 -5.92 -21.30
C GLU A 402 -14.00 -7.41 -21.36
N LEU A 403 -14.86 -7.88 -20.45
CA LEU A 403 -15.12 -9.31 -20.22
C LEU A 403 -16.15 -9.91 -21.20
N GLY A 404 -16.87 -9.07 -21.93
CA GLY A 404 -17.95 -9.49 -22.82
C GLY A 404 -18.92 -8.35 -23.12
N CYS A 405 -19.70 -8.55 -24.18
CA CYS A 405 -20.52 -7.47 -24.75
C CYS A 405 -21.84 -7.25 -24.02
N VAL A 406 -22.34 -8.27 -23.32
CA VAL A 406 -23.50 -8.13 -22.44
C VAL A 406 -23.00 -7.57 -21.12
N LYS A 407 -23.30 -6.29 -20.87
CA LYS A 407 -22.85 -5.59 -19.66
C LYS A 407 -23.41 -6.20 -18.37
N PHE A 408 -24.69 -6.56 -18.40
CA PHE A 408 -25.40 -7.24 -17.31
C PHE A 408 -25.86 -8.62 -17.78
N PRO A 409 -24.97 -9.63 -17.81
CA PRO A 409 -25.32 -10.97 -18.24
C PRO A 409 -26.31 -11.62 -17.27
N PRO A 410 -27.17 -12.53 -17.75
CA PRO A 410 -28.08 -13.27 -16.87
C PRO A 410 -27.30 -14.28 -16.01
N GLU A 411 -27.89 -14.70 -14.90
CA GLU A 411 -27.24 -15.53 -13.87
C GLU A 411 -26.69 -16.84 -14.45
N GLU A 412 -27.43 -17.48 -15.35
CA GLU A 412 -27.03 -18.73 -16.01
C GLU A 412 -25.75 -18.61 -16.84
N ALA A 413 -25.36 -17.40 -17.27
CA ALA A 413 -24.14 -17.18 -18.03
C ALA A 413 -22.90 -17.01 -17.13
N LEU A 414 -23.07 -16.68 -15.85
CA LEU A 414 -21.97 -16.30 -14.95
C LEU A 414 -20.94 -17.42 -14.78
N TYR A 415 -21.37 -18.67 -14.65
CA TYR A 415 -20.44 -19.80 -14.52
C TYR A 415 -19.57 -20.00 -15.77
N THR A 416 -20.15 -19.83 -16.96
CA THR A 416 -19.40 -19.93 -18.22
C THR A 416 -18.39 -18.79 -18.34
N ILE A 417 -18.80 -17.56 -18.01
CA ILE A 417 -17.90 -16.40 -17.97
C ILE A 417 -16.74 -16.67 -16.98
N TRP A 418 -17.03 -17.26 -15.83
CA TRP A 418 -15.99 -17.67 -14.87
C TRP A 418 -15.00 -18.66 -15.45
N GLN A 419 -15.46 -19.72 -16.11
CA GLN A 419 -14.56 -20.70 -16.71
C GLN A 419 -13.64 -20.06 -17.75
N HIS A 420 -14.14 -19.06 -18.50
CA HIS A 420 -13.33 -18.33 -19.47
C HIS A 420 -12.29 -17.40 -18.82
N ASN A 421 -12.59 -16.82 -17.66
CA ASN A 421 -11.79 -15.76 -17.05
C ASN A 421 -10.90 -16.23 -15.88
N LYS A 422 -11.15 -17.40 -15.28
CA LYS A 422 -10.36 -17.95 -14.17
C LYS A 422 -8.87 -18.03 -14.48
N GLU A 423 -8.50 -18.69 -15.57
CA GLU A 423 -7.08 -18.86 -15.94
C GLU A 423 -6.43 -17.55 -16.40
N PRO A 424 -7.07 -16.70 -17.24
CA PRO A 424 -6.56 -15.37 -17.56
C PRO A 424 -6.31 -14.48 -16.34
N LEU A 425 -7.22 -14.46 -15.36
CA LEU A 425 -7.06 -13.69 -14.12
C LEU A 425 -5.82 -14.15 -13.34
N LEU A 426 -5.66 -15.47 -13.15
CA LEU A 426 -4.49 -16.01 -12.45
C LEU A 426 -3.19 -15.71 -13.20
N ASN A 427 -3.16 -15.93 -14.51
CA ASN A 427 -1.98 -15.68 -15.33
C ASN A 427 -1.60 -14.18 -15.34
N PHE A 428 -2.59 -13.28 -15.36
CA PHE A 428 -2.37 -11.85 -15.24
C PHE A 428 -1.79 -11.47 -13.87
N VAL A 429 -2.38 -11.94 -12.75
CA VAL A 429 -1.86 -11.64 -11.41
C VAL A 429 -0.42 -12.15 -11.25
N GLU A 430 -0.10 -13.32 -11.80
CA GLU A 430 1.25 -13.88 -11.79
C GLU A 430 2.29 -12.98 -12.49
N MET A 431 1.87 -12.10 -13.42
CA MET A 431 2.77 -11.16 -14.10
C MET A 431 3.41 -10.12 -13.18
N VAL A 432 2.86 -9.91 -11.97
CA VAL A 432 3.47 -9.01 -10.98
C VAL A 432 4.87 -9.48 -10.55
N HIS A 433 5.16 -10.78 -10.74
CA HIS A 433 6.46 -11.39 -10.47
C HIS A 433 7.43 -11.31 -11.64
N ARG A 434 7.24 -10.37 -12.57
CA ARG A 434 8.15 -10.14 -13.71
C ARG A 434 9.00 -8.89 -13.51
N GLY A 435 10.18 -8.86 -14.12
CA GLY A 435 11.11 -7.75 -14.03
C GLY A 435 11.98 -7.85 -12.79
N ILE A 436 12.16 -6.74 -12.07
CA ILE A 436 13.02 -6.67 -10.89
C ILE A 436 12.28 -6.15 -9.68
N LYS A 437 12.74 -6.54 -8.50
CA LYS A 437 12.31 -6.00 -7.21
C LYS A 437 13.49 -5.98 -6.26
N GLY A 438 13.42 -5.21 -5.18
CA GLY A 438 14.50 -5.17 -4.20
C GLY A 438 14.31 -4.03 -3.22
N VAL A 439 15.36 -3.73 -2.48
CA VAL A 439 15.36 -2.66 -1.48
C VAL A 439 16.47 -1.66 -1.74
N VAL A 440 16.19 -0.38 -1.52
CA VAL A 440 17.16 0.71 -1.52
C VAL A 440 17.45 1.09 -0.07
N MET A 441 18.68 0.82 0.34
CA MET A 441 19.21 1.18 1.66
C MET A 441 20.30 2.23 1.51
N ASP A 442 20.60 2.96 2.57
CA ASP A 442 21.84 3.70 2.67
C ASP A 442 23.00 2.82 3.17
N LYS A 443 24.22 3.36 3.17
CA LYS A 443 25.41 2.65 3.66
C LYS A 443 25.34 2.25 5.15
N PHE A 444 24.40 2.80 5.92
CA PHE A 444 24.18 2.52 7.33
C PHE A 444 23.05 1.49 7.55
N GLY A 445 22.48 0.95 6.46
CA GLY A 445 21.39 -0.03 6.53
C GLY A 445 20.02 0.60 6.77
N LYS A 446 19.88 1.92 6.66
CA LYS A 446 18.59 2.61 6.76
C LYS A 446 17.85 2.56 5.41
N PRO A 447 16.57 2.20 5.38
CA PRO A 447 15.75 2.31 4.19
C PRO A 447 15.68 3.73 3.63
N VAL A 448 15.78 3.86 2.31
CA VAL A 448 15.65 5.14 1.60
C VAL A 448 14.27 5.18 0.93
N LYS A 449 13.31 5.82 1.61
CA LYS A 449 11.98 6.13 1.08
C LYS A 449 12.06 7.10 -0.10
N ASN A 450 11.15 6.95 -1.08
CA ASN A 450 11.03 7.82 -2.26
C ASN A 450 12.33 7.89 -3.11
N ALA A 451 13.21 6.89 -2.99
CA ALA A 451 14.32 6.72 -3.91
C ALA A 451 13.77 6.36 -5.29
N ARG A 452 14.36 6.93 -6.34
CA ARG A 452 13.91 6.74 -7.71
C ARG A 452 14.69 5.60 -8.34
N ILE A 453 13.97 4.69 -8.99
CA ILE A 453 14.55 3.62 -9.82
C ILE A 453 14.25 3.95 -11.28
N LEU A 454 15.31 4.33 -12.00
CA LEU A 454 15.27 4.73 -13.39
C LEU A 454 15.75 3.57 -14.26
N VAL A 455 15.19 3.44 -15.46
CA VAL A 455 15.65 2.49 -16.46
C VAL A 455 16.04 3.24 -17.72
N LYS A 456 17.31 3.13 -18.12
CA LYS A 456 17.83 3.86 -19.28
C LYS A 456 17.01 3.52 -20.53
N GLY A 457 16.43 4.54 -21.15
CA GLY A 457 15.59 4.41 -22.35
C GLY A 457 14.09 4.34 -22.08
N ILE A 458 13.66 4.25 -20.82
CA ILE A 458 12.25 4.32 -20.42
C ILE A 458 12.05 5.59 -19.61
N ARG A 459 11.24 6.53 -20.12
CA ARG A 459 10.97 7.83 -19.48
C ARG A 459 9.78 7.76 -18.52
N HIS A 460 9.83 6.81 -17.60
CA HIS A 460 8.87 6.66 -16.53
C HIS A 460 9.59 5.95 -15.37
N ASP A 461 9.87 6.68 -14.30
CA ASP A 461 10.61 6.16 -13.15
C ASP A 461 9.62 5.68 -12.07
N ILE A 462 10.02 4.69 -11.27
CA ILE A 462 9.26 4.30 -10.07
C ILE A 462 9.94 4.81 -8.81
N THR A 463 9.20 4.85 -7.71
CA THR A 463 9.71 5.23 -6.39
C THR A 463 9.67 4.06 -5.40
N THR A 464 10.58 4.07 -4.41
CA THR A 464 10.54 3.13 -3.30
C THR A 464 9.44 3.47 -2.29
N ALA A 465 8.86 2.45 -1.68
CA ALA A 465 7.92 2.60 -0.57
C ALA A 465 8.64 3.05 0.72
N PRO A 466 7.93 3.28 1.84
CA PRO A 466 8.54 3.72 3.11
C PRO A 466 9.69 2.84 3.61
N ASP A 467 9.61 1.53 3.40
CA ASP A 467 10.64 0.55 3.78
C ASP A 467 11.76 0.39 2.73
N GLY A 468 11.80 1.28 1.75
CA GLY A 468 12.84 1.31 0.72
C GLY A 468 12.68 0.26 -0.36
N ASP A 469 11.66 -0.60 -0.28
CA ASP A 469 11.39 -1.61 -1.29
C ASP A 469 10.75 -1.02 -2.55
N TYR A 470 10.98 -1.70 -3.66
CA TYR A 470 10.46 -1.32 -4.97
C TYR A 470 10.21 -2.54 -5.85
N TRP A 471 9.35 -2.36 -6.85
CA TRP A 471 9.04 -3.34 -7.87
C TRP A 471 8.98 -2.65 -9.23
N ARG A 472 9.82 -3.08 -10.16
CA ARG A 472 9.84 -2.59 -11.54
C ARG A 472 9.53 -3.72 -12.51
N LEU A 473 8.31 -3.68 -13.06
CA LEU A 473 7.94 -4.54 -14.18
C LEU A 473 8.79 -4.16 -15.40
N LEU A 474 9.40 -5.17 -16.02
CA LEU A 474 10.24 -4.99 -17.21
C LEU A 474 10.03 -6.11 -18.23
N PRO A 475 10.13 -5.79 -19.53
CA PRO A 475 10.23 -6.80 -20.57
C PRO A 475 11.55 -7.58 -20.43
N SER A 476 11.61 -8.77 -21.04
CA SER A 476 12.86 -9.53 -21.14
C SER A 476 13.90 -8.76 -21.95
N GLY A 477 15.17 -8.88 -21.57
CA GLY A 477 16.28 -8.16 -22.19
C GLY A 477 17.25 -7.59 -21.15
N SER A 478 18.31 -6.93 -21.64
CA SER A 478 19.27 -6.24 -20.79
C SER A 478 18.86 -4.78 -20.55
N HIS A 479 18.85 -4.38 -19.28
CA HIS A 479 18.46 -3.04 -18.84
C HIS A 479 19.58 -2.42 -18.00
N ILE A 480 19.73 -1.11 -18.10
CA ILE A 480 20.60 -0.33 -17.20
C ILE A 480 19.70 0.39 -16.22
N VAL A 481 19.79 0.00 -14.95
CA VAL A 481 18.95 0.46 -13.85
C VAL A 481 19.77 1.39 -12.97
N ILE A 482 19.20 2.52 -12.61
CA ILE A 482 19.84 3.55 -11.80
C ILE A 482 18.98 3.80 -10.57
N ALA A 483 19.56 3.68 -9.38
CA ALA A 483 18.91 4.11 -8.14
C ALA A 483 19.50 5.45 -7.71
N GLN A 484 18.65 6.41 -7.36
CA GLN A 484 19.08 7.71 -6.85
C GLN A 484 18.06 8.30 -5.88
N ALA A 485 18.53 9.09 -4.91
CA ALA A 485 17.68 9.82 -3.99
C ALA A 485 18.33 11.19 -3.67
N PRO A 486 17.54 12.23 -3.36
CA PRO A 486 18.08 13.51 -2.91
C PRO A 486 19.03 13.34 -1.71
N GLY A 487 20.21 13.95 -1.77
CA GLY A 487 21.23 13.81 -0.72
C GLY A 487 22.09 12.55 -0.83
N TYR A 488 21.91 11.71 -1.85
CA TYR A 488 22.70 10.51 -2.08
C TYR A 488 23.37 10.50 -3.46
N SER A 489 24.51 9.81 -3.55
CA SER A 489 25.13 9.46 -4.83
C SER A 489 24.30 8.38 -5.54
N LYS A 490 24.18 8.51 -6.86
CA LYS A 490 23.46 7.53 -7.69
C LYS A 490 24.27 6.24 -7.85
N VAL A 491 23.58 5.11 -7.93
CA VAL A 491 24.17 3.79 -8.18
C VAL A 491 23.58 3.21 -9.46
N ILE A 492 24.43 2.62 -10.30
CA ILE A 492 24.05 2.09 -11.61
C ILE A 492 24.33 0.59 -11.64
N LYS A 493 23.36 -0.21 -12.09
CA LYS A 493 23.50 -1.66 -12.28
C LYS A 493 22.99 -2.06 -13.66
N LYS A 494 23.69 -3.00 -14.29
CA LYS A 494 23.20 -3.68 -15.50
C LYS A 494 22.50 -4.96 -15.06
N VAL A 495 21.26 -5.14 -15.48
CA VAL A 495 20.44 -6.32 -15.15
C VAL A 495 19.97 -6.99 -16.44
N THR A 496 19.84 -8.31 -16.44
CA THR A 496 19.32 -9.06 -17.59
C THR A 496 18.11 -9.86 -17.15
N ILE A 497 16.99 -9.63 -17.83
CA ILE A 497 15.69 -10.24 -17.55
C ILE A 497 15.47 -11.37 -18.54
N PRO A 498 15.37 -12.63 -18.10
CA PRO A 498 15.17 -13.77 -19.00
C PRO A 498 13.76 -13.74 -19.61
N ALA A 499 13.59 -14.42 -20.74
CA ALA A 499 12.30 -14.50 -21.45
C ALA A 499 11.18 -15.09 -20.56
N ARG A 500 11.52 -16.16 -19.84
CA ARG A 500 10.63 -16.84 -18.88
C ARG A 500 11.11 -16.56 -17.46
N MET A 501 10.27 -15.91 -16.66
CA MET A 501 10.49 -15.70 -15.23
C MET A 501 9.37 -16.39 -14.45
N LYS A 502 9.74 -17.11 -13.39
CA LYS A 502 8.78 -17.62 -12.39
C LYS A 502 8.73 -16.75 -11.13
N ARG A 503 9.71 -15.86 -10.95
CA ARG A 503 9.88 -14.93 -9.82
C ARG A 503 10.63 -13.70 -10.33
N ALA A 504 10.36 -12.53 -9.77
CA ALA A 504 11.06 -11.31 -10.12
C ALA A 504 12.53 -11.37 -9.64
N GLY A 505 13.45 -10.79 -10.41
CA GLY A 505 14.86 -10.76 -10.05
C GLY A 505 15.11 -9.81 -8.88
N ARG A 506 15.83 -10.27 -7.85
CA ARG A 506 16.17 -9.41 -6.70
C ARG A 506 17.38 -8.53 -7.02
N VAL A 507 17.23 -7.21 -6.90
CA VAL A 507 18.27 -6.21 -7.18
C VAL A 507 18.25 -5.13 -6.10
N ASP A 508 19.06 -5.30 -5.06
CA ASP A 508 19.13 -4.31 -3.97
C ASP A 508 20.13 -3.19 -4.30
N PHE A 509 19.91 -1.97 -3.79
CA PHE A 509 20.80 -0.83 -3.98
C PHE A 509 21.26 -0.27 -2.64
N ILE A 510 22.53 0.09 -2.53
CA ILE A 510 23.11 0.73 -1.36
C ILE A 510 23.59 2.12 -1.78
N LEU A 511 22.90 3.16 -1.35
CA LEU A 511 23.22 4.55 -1.69
C LEU A 511 24.20 5.14 -0.67
N GLN A 512 25.19 5.91 -1.14
CA GLN A 512 26.09 6.64 -0.25
C GLN A 512 25.60 8.07 -0.06
N PRO A 513 25.40 8.55 1.18
CA PRO A 513 25.09 9.95 1.45
C PRO A 513 26.18 10.85 0.87
N LEU A 514 25.76 11.92 0.20
CA LEU A 514 26.66 12.99 -0.20
C LEU A 514 27.04 13.72 1.09
N GLY A 515 28.30 13.59 1.52
CA GLY A 515 28.75 14.21 2.77
C GLY A 515 28.45 15.71 2.75
N THR A 516 27.80 16.20 3.81
CA THR A 516 27.76 17.63 4.11
C THR A 516 29.18 18.07 4.47
N GLY A 517 30.00 18.33 3.46
CA GLY A 517 31.23 19.10 3.67
C GLY A 517 30.85 20.41 4.37
N PRO A 518 31.62 20.89 5.35
CA PRO A 518 31.33 22.17 5.97
C PRO A 518 31.23 23.22 4.87
N LYS A 519 30.06 23.86 4.73
CA LYS A 519 29.94 25.08 3.95
C LYS A 519 30.88 26.07 4.64
N LYS A 520 32.11 26.21 4.15
CA LYS A 520 32.98 27.32 4.53
C LYS A 520 32.21 28.57 4.18
N LEU A 521 31.64 29.20 5.21
CA LEU A 521 31.26 30.59 5.19
C LEU A 521 32.55 31.34 4.82
N LEU A 522 32.71 31.70 3.54
CA LEU A 522 33.68 32.70 3.14
C LEU A 522 33.10 34.05 3.56
N LEU A 523 33.22 34.32 4.85
CA LEU A 523 33.01 35.64 5.41
C LEU A 523 34.26 36.48 5.10
N GLY A 524 34.10 37.45 4.20
CA GLY A 524 34.90 38.67 4.19
C GLY A 524 35.93 38.83 3.09
N LEU A 525 35.62 39.70 2.12
CA LEU A 525 36.45 40.89 1.91
C LEU A 525 35.55 42.06 1.49
N ARG A 526 35.40 43.02 2.40
CA ARG A 526 34.87 44.36 2.13
C ARG A 526 35.84 45.09 1.19
N ARG A 527 35.31 45.73 0.15
CA ARG A 527 35.93 46.93 -0.42
C ARG A 527 34.84 47.89 -0.93
N ASN A 528 34.91 49.13 -0.43
CA ASN A 528 33.99 50.25 -0.62
C ASN A 528 33.85 50.69 -2.09
N GLY A 529 32.66 51.21 -2.45
CA GLY A 529 32.51 52.17 -3.57
C GLY A 529 31.10 52.30 -4.17
N SER A 530 30.30 53.24 -3.66
CA SER A 530 29.24 54.07 -4.30
C SER A 530 28.16 53.45 -5.23
N GLY A 531 26.88 53.59 -4.84
CA GLY A 531 25.65 53.23 -5.61
C GLY A 531 25.28 54.19 -6.77
N PRO A 532 24.06 54.13 -7.36
CA PRO A 532 22.79 54.21 -6.61
C PRO A 532 21.56 53.36 -7.10
N ARG A 533 20.75 52.95 -6.11
CA ARG A 533 19.26 52.86 -6.02
C ARG A 533 18.43 52.05 -7.03
N ASP A 534 17.89 50.93 -6.53
CA ASP A 534 16.61 50.31 -6.92
C ASP A 534 15.49 50.67 -5.91
N PRO A 535 14.20 50.75 -6.32
CA PRO A 535 13.04 50.53 -5.47
C PRO A 535 12.46 49.10 -5.60
N PRO A 536 11.54 48.67 -4.71
CA PRO A 536 11.70 47.39 -4.00
C PRO A 536 10.81 46.23 -4.48
N GLY A 537 11.28 45.00 -4.19
CA GLY A 537 10.44 43.95 -3.60
C GLY A 537 9.87 42.87 -4.53
N GLY A 538 10.69 41.92 -4.96
CA GLY A 538 10.24 40.64 -5.54
C GLY A 538 10.69 39.46 -4.66
N ALA A 539 9.84 39.01 -3.74
CA ALA A 539 10.06 37.82 -2.95
C ALA A 539 9.56 36.57 -3.71
N SER A 540 10.42 35.55 -3.72
CA SER A 540 10.21 34.22 -4.26
C SER A 540 9.14 33.44 -3.47
N PRO A 541 8.17 32.74 -4.11
CA PRO A 541 7.16 31.96 -3.39
C PRO A 541 7.56 30.49 -3.29
N TYR A 542 8.18 30.11 -2.17
CA TYR A 542 8.09 28.74 -1.63
C TYR A 542 7.93 28.85 -0.11
N GLY A 543 6.73 29.24 0.30
CA GLY A 543 6.19 29.00 1.64
C GLY A 543 5.06 27.99 1.49
N GLU A 544 5.14 26.90 2.24
CA GLU A 544 4.02 25.97 2.43
C GLU A 544 2.81 26.76 2.94
N PRO A 545 1.60 26.62 2.37
CA PRO A 545 0.40 27.13 3.01
C PRO A 545 -0.02 26.17 4.13
N GLU A 546 -0.01 26.67 5.37
CA GLU A 546 -0.83 26.15 6.45
C GLU A 546 -2.32 26.20 6.03
N GLU A 547 -3.04 25.09 6.18
CA GLU A 547 -4.50 25.09 6.03
C GLU A 547 -5.16 25.88 7.19
N PRO A 548 -6.23 26.65 6.96
CA PRO A 548 -6.88 27.40 8.03
C PRO A 548 -7.56 26.46 9.03
N GLY A 549 -7.17 26.61 10.30
CA GLY A 549 -7.78 25.94 11.43
C GLY A 549 -9.27 26.31 11.56
N TRP A 550 -10.07 25.27 11.77
CA TRP A 550 -11.46 25.41 12.21
C TRP A 550 -11.47 25.67 13.72
N GLU A 551 -11.83 26.88 14.15
CA GLU A 551 -12.19 27.13 15.54
C GLU A 551 -13.56 26.51 15.87
N PRO A 552 -13.71 25.80 17.00
CA PRO A 552 -14.96 25.14 17.36
C PRO A 552 -15.91 26.14 18.04
N LEU A 553 -17.04 26.43 17.40
CA LEU A 553 -18.19 27.02 18.08
C LEU A 553 -18.79 25.95 19.02
N GLY A 554 -18.47 26.09 20.30
CA GLY A 554 -19.07 25.34 21.39
C GLY A 554 -20.58 25.60 21.48
N GLY A 555 -21.36 24.61 21.11
CA GLY A 555 -22.75 24.43 21.54
C GLY A 555 -22.85 23.13 22.30
N GLN A 556 -22.77 23.18 23.63
CA GLN A 556 -23.03 22.04 24.52
C GLN A 556 -24.37 21.38 24.18
N ARG A 557 -24.34 20.14 23.68
CA ARG A 557 -25.41 19.18 23.90
C ARG A 557 -24.82 18.03 24.70
N GLN A 558 -25.25 17.93 25.96
CA GLN A 558 -24.97 16.79 26.83
C GLN A 558 -25.46 15.49 26.17
N PRO A 559 -24.70 14.37 26.23
CA PRO A 559 -25.20 13.09 25.78
C PRO A 559 -26.18 12.53 26.81
N SER A 560 -27.43 12.32 26.40
CA SER A 560 -28.40 11.52 27.13
C SER A 560 -27.90 10.07 27.22
N ALA A 561 -27.79 9.57 28.44
CA ALA A 561 -27.52 8.17 28.74
C ALA A 561 -28.61 7.28 28.13
N GLY A 562 -28.21 6.42 27.19
CA GLY A 562 -29.12 5.51 26.49
C GLY A 562 -28.43 4.87 25.30
N GLY A 563 -27.33 4.14 25.54
CA GLY A 563 -26.64 3.39 24.49
C GLY A 563 -27.46 2.19 24.03
N SER A 564 -28.37 2.40 23.08
CA SER A 564 -28.87 1.30 22.27
C SER A 564 -27.80 0.90 21.27
N LYS A 565 -27.42 -0.38 21.30
CA LYS A 565 -26.47 -0.96 20.35
C LYS A 565 -27.02 -0.84 18.93
N PRO A 566 -26.18 -0.58 17.92
CA PRO A 566 -26.63 -0.46 16.52
C PRO A 566 -27.37 -1.72 16.04
N TRP A 567 -28.30 -1.57 15.10
CA TRP A 567 -29.17 -2.65 14.59
C TRP A 567 -28.40 -3.84 13.98
N TRP A 568 -27.14 -3.64 13.58
CA TRP A 568 -26.26 -4.70 13.07
C TRP A 568 -25.53 -5.47 14.20
N TRP A 569 -25.56 -5.00 15.45
CA TRP A 569 -24.90 -5.67 16.57
C TRP A 569 -25.49 -7.04 16.88
N SER A 570 -26.81 -7.18 16.75
CA SER A 570 -27.51 -8.46 16.89
C SER A 570 -27.17 -9.44 15.75
N TYR A 571 -26.92 -8.94 14.54
CA TYR A 571 -26.54 -9.75 13.39
C TYR A 571 -25.23 -10.50 13.64
N PHE A 572 -24.20 -9.82 14.16
CA PHE A 572 -22.88 -10.43 14.40
C PHE A 572 -22.79 -11.29 15.67
N THR A 573 -23.63 -11.05 16.68
CA THR A 573 -23.69 -11.93 17.86
C THR A 573 -24.46 -13.24 17.62
N SER A 574 -25.19 -13.35 16.51
CA SER A 574 -26.03 -14.52 16.18
C SER A 574 -25.34 -15.59 15.31
N LEU A 575 -24.13 -15.33 14.82
CA LEU A 575 -23.43 -16.21 13.87
C LEU A 575 -22.87 -17.51 14.47
N SER A 576 -23.16 -17.84 15.73
CA SER A 576 -22.68 -19.08 16.34
C SER A 576 -23.55 -20.32 16.12
N GLN A 577 -24.76 -20.24 15.51
CA GLN A 577 -25.59 -21.45 15.36
C GLN A 577 -26.30 -21.71 14.03
N HIS A 578 -26.31 -20.81 13.04
CA HIS A 578 -26.95 -21.11 11.74
C HIS A 578 -26.03 -20.80 10.54
N LYS A 579 -25.28 -21.83 10.11
CA LYS A 579 -24.59 -21.83 8.80
C LYS A 579 -25.64 -21.89 7.68
N PRO A 580 -25.65 -20.99 6.69
CA PRO A 580 -26.46 -21.19 5.50
C PRO A 580 -25.92 -22.40 4.71
N ARG A 581 -26.71 -23.48 4.68
CA ARG A 581 -26.38 -24.77 4.05
C ARG A 581 -26.65 -24.82 2.54
N TRP A 582 -26.86 -23.69 1.87
CA TRP A 582 -27.22 -23.67 0.44
C TRP A 582 -26.08 -23.26 -0.50
N LEU A 583 -24.90 -22.87 0.00
CA LEU A 583 -23.77 -22.47 -0.85
C LEU A 583 -22.76 -23.59 -1.19
N LEU A 584 -23.06 -24.84 -0.86
CA LEU A 584 -22.26 -26.01 -1.23
C LEU A 584 -23.17 -27.20 -1.51
N LYS A 585 -23.66 -27.31 -2.74
CA LYS A 585 -24.10 -28.60 -3.28
C LYS A 585 -23.75 -28.72 -4.76
N TYR A 586 -22.77 -29.59 -4.98
CA TYR A 586 -22.26 -30.26 -6.19
C TYR A 586 -21.38 -29.45 -7.13
#